data_AF-A0A4Q6EAH5-F1
#
_entry.id   AF-A0A4Q6EAH5-F1
#
_cell.length_a   1.000
_cell.length_b   1.000
_cell.length_c   1.000
_cell.angle_alpha   90.00
_cell.angle_beta   90.00
_cell.angle_gamma   90.00
#
_symmetry.space_group_name_H-M   'P 1'
#
loop_
_entity.id
_entity.type
_entity.pdbx_description
1 polymer ?
#
loop_
_entity_poly.entity_id
_entity_poly.type
_entity_poly.pdbx_seq_one_letter_code
_entity_poly.pdbx_strand_id
1 'polypeptide(L)' 'LEKALVAVKASDAADKKVKAAVRSKKIPKAKGAALYDSALKANVINQTEFNVIAEAEKLRLSAIQVDEFTLEDYASRK' A
#
# COMPACT_ATOMS: atom_id res chain seq x y z
N LEU A 1 5.32 9.17 11.09
CA LEU A 1 4.92 7.77 11.35
C LEU A 1 3.40 7.58 11.47
N GLU A 2 2.68 8.39 12.25
CA GLU A 2 1.22 8.20 12.51
C GLU A 2 0.35 8.15 11.26
N LYS A 3 0.58 9.02 10.27
CA LYS A 3 -0.22 9.07 9.03
C LYS A 3 -0.18 7.76 8.25
N ALA A 4 0.97 7.08 8.22
CA ALA A 4 1.13 5.81 7.54
C ALA A 4 0.32 4.70 8.23
N LEU A 5 0.29 4.71 9.58
CA LEU A 5 -0.45 3.70 10.35
C LEU A 5 -1.97 3.87 10.18
N VAL A 6 -2.48 5.10 10.18
CA VAL A 6 -3.89 5.38 9.92
C VAL A 6 -4.29 4.97 8.50
N ALA A 7 -3.47 5.29 7.49
CA ALA A 7 -3.72 4.89 6.11
C ALA A 7 -3.74 3.36 5.94
N VAL A 8 -2.79 2.66 6.59
CA VAL A 8 -2.77 1.18 6.61
C VAL A 8 -4.02 0.61 7.29
N LYS A 9 -4.45 1.18 8.41
CA LYS A 9 -5.63 0.71 9.14
C LYS A 9 -6.93 0.93 8.35
N ALA A 10 -7.04 2.05 7.62
CA ALA A 10 -8.14 2.29 6.69
C ALA A 10 -8.10 1.33 5.50
N SER A 11 -6.91 1.05 4.98
CA SER A 11 -6.72 0.07 3.90
C SER A 11 -7.07 -1.36 4.31
N ASP A 12 -6.95 -1.72 5.59
CA ASP A 12 -7.24 -3.07 6.10
C ASP A 12 -8.72 -3.44 5.97
N ALA A 13 -9.63 -2.46 6.10
CA ALA A 13 -11.06 -2.66 5.86
C ALA A 13 -11.35 -2.92 4.37
N ALA A 14 -10.71 -2.17 3.48
CA ALA A 14 -10.80 -2.39 2.04
C ALA A 14 -10.19 -3.74 1.65
N ASP A 15 -9.04 -4.10 2.23
CA ASP A 15 -8.34 -5.35 1.96
C ASP A 15 -9.16 -6.58 2.38
N LYS A 16 -9.93 -6.49 3.48
CA LYS A 16 -10.92 -7.50 3.86
C LYS A 16 -12.04 -7.66 2.84
N LYS A 17 -12.59 -6.54 2.30
CA LYS A 17 -13.60 -6.59 1.23
C LYS A 17 -13.03 -7.25 -0.02
N VAL A 18 -11.80 -6.88 -0.41
CA VAL A 18 -11.15 -7.45 -1.59
C VAL A 18 -10.87 -8.95 -1.39
N LYS A 19 -10.35 -9.37 -0.23
CA LYS A 19 -10.16 -10.80 0.09
C LYS A 19 -11.47 -11.58 0.06
N ALA A 20 -12.57 -11.01 0.55
CA ALA A 20 -13.89 -11.63 0.47
C ALA A 20 -14.37 -11.76 -0.99
N ALA A 21 -14.15 -10.73 -1.82
CA ALA A 21 -14.48 -10.76 -3.24
C ALA A 21 -13.62 -11.76 -4.03
N VAL A 22 -12.34 -11.92 -3.67
CA VAL A 22 -11.45 -12.97 -4.21
C VAL A 22 -11.93 -14.37 -3.81
N ARG A 23 -12.30 -14.57 -2.53
CA ARG A 23 -12.84 -15.84 -2.04
C ARG A 23 -14.15 -16.23 -2.72
N SER A 24 -15.02 -15.25 -2.97
CA SER A 24 -16.27 -15.42 -3.71
C SER A 24 -16.08 -15.50 -5.23
N LYS A 25 -14.83 -15.55 -5.73
CA LYS A 25 -14.47 -15.60 -7.15
C LYS A 25 -15.01 -14.45 -7.99
N LYS A 26 -15.42 -13.33 -7.37
CA LYS A 26 -15.87 -12.11 -8.07
C LYS A 26 -14.72 -11.37 -8.76
N ILE A 27 -13.49 -11.59 -8.31
CA ILE A 27 -12.28 -10.98 -8.87
C ILE A 27 -11.15 -12.02 -8.96
N PRO A 28 -10.28 -11.89 -9.98
CA PRO A 28 -9.13 -12.78 -10.15
C PRO A 28 -8.12 -12.61 -9.01
N LYS A 29 -7.48 -13.71 -8.61
CA LYS A 29 -6.36 -13.69 -7.66
C LYS A 29 -5.14 -13.04 -8.32
N ALA A 30 -5.02 -11.72 -8.17
CA ALA A 30 -3.81 -10.97 -8.50
C ALA A 30 -2.99 -10.69 -7.23
N LYS A 31 -1.75 -10.22 -7.39
CA LYS A 31 -0.87 -9.81 -6.27
C LYS A 31 -0.67 -8.30 -6.29
N GLY A 32 -0.60 -7.68 -5.10
CA GLY A 32 -0.28 -6.26 -4.93
C GLY A 32 -1.26 -5.33 -5.64
N ALA A 33 -0.73 -4.28 -6.30
CA ALA A 33 -1.50 -3.25 -7.00
C ALA A 33 -2.55 -3.78 -8.00
N ALA A 34 -2.25 -4.88 -8.69
CA ALA A 34 -3.16 -5.46 -9.69
C ALA A 34 -4.46 -6.03 -9.07
N LEU A 35 -4.42 -6.43 -7.79
CA LEU A 35 -5.59 -6.92 -7.06
C LEU A 35 -6.52 -5.77 -6.69
N TYR A 36 -5.97 -4.62 -6.30
CA TYR A 36 -6.76 -3.42 -6.01
C TYR A 36 -7.36 -2.81 -7.28
N ASP A 37 -6.65 -2.83 -8.40
CA ASP A 37 -7.18 -2.38 -9.70
C ASP A 37 -8.31 -3.29 -10.20
N SER A 38 -8.18 -4.61 -10.00
CA SER A 38 -9.27 -5.56 -10.27
C SER A 38 -10.47 -5.32 -9.37
N ALA A 39 -10.25 -4.98 -8.09
CA ALA A 39 -11.32 -4.67 -7.15
C ALA A 39 -12.05 -3.36 -7.48
N LEU A 40 -11.34 -2.34 -7.96
CA LEU A 40 -11.91 -1.09 -8.46
C LEU A 40 -12.80 -1.36 -9.69
N LYS A 41 -12.29 -2.12 -10.67
CA LYS A 41 -13.04 -2.51 -11.88
C LYS A 41 -14.29 -3.33 -11.56
N ALA A 42 -14.23 -4.16 -10.53
CA ALA A 42 -15.35 -4.95 -10.05
C ALA A 42 -16.31 -4.19 -9.11
N ASN A 43 -16.10 -2.88 -8.90
CA ASN A 43 -16.88 -2.03 -7.98
C ASN A 43 -16.94 -2.59 -6.54
N VAL A 44 -15.90 -3.31 -6.11
CA VAL A 44 -15.79 -3.84 -4.73
C VAL A 44 -15.29 -2.75 -3.77
N ILE A 45 -14.49 -1.84 -4.29
CA ILE A 45 -13.95 -0.67 -3.58
C ILE A 45 -14.16 0.60 -4.41
N ASN A 46 -14.26 1.74 -3.74
CA ASN A 46 -14.41 3.05 -4.38
C ASN A 46 -13.05 3.68 -4.72
N GLN A 47 -13.05 4.67 -5.62
CA GLN A 47 -11.84 5.42 -6.01
C GLN A 47 -11.11 6.02 -4.82
N THR A 48 -11.85 6.48 -3.81
CA THR A 48 -11.29 7.02 -2.57
C THR A 48 -10.53 5.97 -1.77
N GLU A 49 -11.06 4.75 -1.67
CA GLU A 49 -10.40 3.64 -0.98
C GLU A 49 -9.14 3.20 -1.74
N PHE A 50 -9.21 3.16 -3.08
CA PHE A 50 -8.06 2.86 -3.93
C PHE A 50 -6.92 3.88 -3.74
N ASN A 51 -7.25 5.17 -3.70
CA ASN A 51 -6.25 6.23 -3.50
C ASN A 51 -5.57 6.11 -2.12
N VAL A 52 -6.32 5.78 -1.06
CA VAL A 52 -5.75 5.56 0.29
C VAL A 52 -4.78 4.37 0.30
N ILE A 53 -5.11 3.28 -0.39
CA ILE A 53 -4.22 2.12 -0.52
C ILE A 53 -2.94 2.51 -1.28
N ALA A 54 -3.06 3.24 -2.38
CA ALA A 54 -1.91 3.69 -3.17
C ALA A 54 -1.00 4.64 -2.37
N GLU A 55 -1.58 5.55 -1.58
CA GLU A 55 -0.81 6.42 -0.69
C GLU A 55 -0.14 5.65 0.45
N ALA A 56 -0.82 4.66 1.03
CA ALA A 56 -0.23 3.81 2.06
C ALA A 56 0.97 3.02 1.52
N GLU A 57 0.86 2.45 0.31
CA GLU A 57 1.93 1.73 -0.36
C GLU A 57 3.13 2.68 -0.65
N LYS A 58 2.85 3.90 -1.10
CA LYS A 58 3.87 4.95 -1.33
C LYS A 58 4.56 5.38 -0.05
N LEU A 59 3.81 5.60 1.04
CA LEU A 59 4.36 5.92 2.35
C LEU A 59 5.21 4.76 2.90
N ARG A 60 4.82 3.51 2.62
CA ARG A 60 5.62 2.34 2.98
C ARG A 60 6.96 2.33 2.24
N LEU A 61 6.96 2.57 0.93
CA LEU A 61 8.18 2.68 0.13
C LEU A 61 9.06 3.84 0.59
N SER A 62 8.46 5.00 0.88
CA SER A 62 9.17 6.18 1.40
C SER A 62 9.76 5.94 2.79
N ALA A 63 9.10 5.17 3.65
CA ALA A 63 9.64 4.79 4.95
C ALA A 63 10.71 3.69 4.87
N ILE A 64 10.74 2.92 3.79
CA ILE A 64 11.78 1.90 3.50
C ILE A 64 13.03 2.55 2.89
N GLN A 65 12.96 3.78 2.38
CA GLN A 65 14.12 4.57 1.98
C GLN A 65 14.84 5.05 3.25
N VAL A 66 15.49 4.09 3.91
CA VAL A 66 16.46 4.30 4.98
C VAL A 66 17.65 5.02 4.36
N ASP A 67 18.12 6.08 5.02
CA ASP A 67 19.27 6.89 4.62
C ASP A 67 20.35 6.02 3.97
N GLU A 68 20.66 6.35 2.71
CA GLU A 68 21.86 5.86 2.06
C GLU A 68 23.01 6.36 2.93
N PHE A 69 23.61 5.48 3.73
CA PHE A 69 24.80 5.80 4.52
C PHE A 69 25.93 6.02 3.52
N THR A 70 26.01 7.25 3.02
CA THR A 70 27.00 7.65 2.02
C THR A 70 28.38 7.65 2.66
N LEU A 71 29.38 7.19 1.91
CA LEU A 71 30.77 7.11 2.37
C LEU A 71 31.33 8.49 2.76
N GLU A 72 30.72 9.58 2.26
CA GLU A 72 31.03 10.96 2.64
C GLU A 72 30.89 11.22 4.15
N ASP A 73 29.92 10.62 4.85
CA ASP A 73 29.74 10.80 6.30
C ASP A 73 30.81 10.07 7.14
N TYR A 74 31.47 9.07 6.57
CA TYR A 74 32.59 8.38 7.21
C TYR A 74 33.88 9.22 7.15
N ALA A 75 34.10 9.97 6.07
CA ALA A 75 35.34 10.71 5.82
C ALA A 75 35.47 12.02 6.62
N SER A 76 34.39 12.55 7.18
CA SER A 76 34.39 13.81 7.96
C SER A 76 34.74 13.65 9.45
N ARG A 77 34.98 12.42 9.93
CA ARG A 77 35.37 12.14 11.32
C ARG A 77 36.89 12.07 11.54
N LYS A 78 37.68 12.94 10.92
CA LYS A 78 39.13 13.02 11.18
C LYS A 78 39.56 14.38 11.69
#